data_AF-A0A9E3AHC0-F1
#
_entry.id   AF-A0A9E3AHC0-F1
#
_cell.length_a   1.000
_cell.length_b   1.000
_cell.length_c   1.000
_cell.angle_alpha   90.00
_cell.angle_beta   90.00
_cell.angle_gamma   90.00
#
_symmetry.space_group_name_H-M   'P 1'
#
loop_
_entity.id
_entity.type
_entity.pdbx_description
1 polymer ?
#
loop_
_entity_poly.entity_id
_entity_poly.type
_entity_poly.pdbx_seq_one_letter_code
_entity_poly.pdbx_strand_id
1 'polypeptide(L)'
;MQPANPTTKTYDGLNRAYGFFNERLFAGELPACLITMQRAKKAYGYFAGGRFGSKDGAVVTDEIALNPSHFHARTTEESLSTLVHEMVHLWQHHFGKPSRTGYHNKEWAAKMRLVGLIPSDTAQPGGKETGQRVSHYIAAGGPFKAAFAELEGQGFDALYVELWDDAKTRATRKKKADSKTRYTCPSCELHAWAKPGARLMCADCETLMEAPQGEGDGEALDATA
;
A
#
# COMPACT_ATOMS: atom_id res chain seq x y z
N MET A 1 32.33 -16.39 11.69
CA MET A 1 31.25 -16.66 10.73
C MET A 1 30.99 -15.36 9.99
N GLN A 2 31.03 -15.34 8.64
CA GLN A 2 30.72 -14.11 7.91
C GLN A 2 29.24 -13.75 8.13
N PRO A 3 28.90 -12.45 8.23
CA PRO A 3 27.52 -12.03 8.34
C PRO A 3 26.74 -12.49 7.10
N ALA A 4 25.51 -12.97 7.29
CA ALA A 4 24.66 -13.42 6.20
C ALA A 4 24.44 -12.29 5.18
N ASN A 5 24.50 -12.63 3.87
CA ASN A 5 24.21 -11.68 2.81
C ASN A 5 22.74 -11.22 2.93
N PRO A 6 22.47 -9.91 3.14
CA PRO A 6 21.11 -9.43 3.37
C PRO A 6 20.16 -9.69 2.20
N THR A 7 20.66 -9.61 0.96
CA THR A 7 19.86 -9.88 -0.25
C THR A 7 19.44 -11.34 -0.28
N THR A 8 20.39 -12.26 -0.13
CA THR A 8 20.11 -13.70 -0.08
C THR A 8 19.14 -14.03 1.05
N LYS A 9 19.41 -13.55 2.28
CA LYS A 9 18.52 -13.75 3.42
C LYS A 9 17.08 -13.28 3.15
N THR A 10 16.94 -12.08 2.56
CA THR A 10 15.63 -11.50 2.27
C THR A 10 14.85 -12.36 1.27
N TYR A 11 15.45 -12.65 0.12
CA TYR A 11 14.75 -13.36 -0.95
C TYR A 11 14.55 -14.85 -0.66
N ASP A 12 15.49 -15.50 0.02
CA ASP A 12 15.30 -16.88 0.50
C ASP A 12 14.14 -16.95 1.50
N GLY A 13 14.07 -15.99 2.42
CA GLY A 13 12.96 -15.90 3.36
C GLY A 13 11.63 -15.62 2.69
N LEU A 14 11.56 -14.65 1.77
CA LEU A 14 10.33 -14.38 1.01
C LEU A 14 9.87 -15.61 0.21
N ASN A 15 10.81 -16.32 -0.43
CA ASN A 15 10.52 -17.56 -1.13
C ASN A 15 10.03 -18.67 -0.17
N ARG A 16 10.65 -18.79 1.01
CA ARG A 16 10.21 -19.72 2.07
C ARG A 16 8.79 -19.40 2.55
N ALA A 17 8.50 -18.13 2.83
CA ALA A 17 7.17 -17.71 3.25
C ALA A 17 6.11 -17.99 2.17
N TYR A 18 6.42 -17.69 0.92
CA TYR A 18 5.54 -17.99 -0.21
C TYR A 18 5.25 -19.49 -0.31
N GLY A 19 6.27 -20.35 -0.32
CA GLY A 19 6.09 -21.80 -0.38
C GLY A 19 5.28 -22.33 0.80
N PHE A 20 5.59 -21.85 2.01
CA PHE A 20 4.89 -22.23 3.22
C PHE A 20 3.39 -21.87 3.19
N PHE A 21 3.05 -20.64 2.80
CA PHE A 21 1.65 -20.24 2.68
C PHE A 21 0.95 -20.92 1.50
N ASN A 22 1.66 -21.20 0.41
CA ASN A 22 1.10 -21.93 -0.72
C ASN A 22 0.65 -23.33 -0.27
N GLU A 23 1.51 -24.06 0.42
CA GLU A 23 1.17 -25.38 0.99
C GLU A 23 -0.01 -25.30 1.97
N ARG A 24 0.02 -24.37 2.93
CA ARG A 24 -0.96 -24.32 4.04
C ARG A 24 -2.30 -23.72 3.65
N LEU A 25 -2.34 -22.74 2.76
CA LEU A 25 -3.53 -21.93 2.46
C LEU A 25 -4.08 -22.16 1.04
N PHE A 26 -3.27 -22.72 0.15
CA PHE A 26 -3.61 -22.95 -1.26
C PHE A 26 -3.35 -24.39 -1.72
N ALA A 27 -3.12 -25.33 -0.79
CA ALA A 27 -2.86 -26.75 -1.08
C ALA A 27 -1.68 -26.99 -2.05
N GLY A 28 -0.74 -26.05 -2.13
CA GLY A 28 0.41 -26.11 -3.04
C GLY A 28 0.07 -25.85 -4.51
N GLU A 29 -1.13 -25.34 -4.82
CA GLU A 29 -1.61 -25.21 -6.21
C GLU A 29 -1.03 -24.01 -6.96
N LEU A 30 -0.50 -22.99 -6.26
CA LEU A 30 -0.05 -21.76 -6.91
C LEU A 30 1.26 -21.97 -7.68
N PRO A 31 1.36 -21.46 -8.93
CA PRO A 31 2.60 -21.53 -9.69
C PRO A 31 3.63 -20.55 -9.12
N ALA A 32 4.91 -20.92 -9.18
CA ALA A 32 5.99 -20.03 -8.80
C ALA A 32 5.97 -18.73 -9.61
N CYS A 33 6.24 -17.61 -8.93
CA CYS A 33 6.30 -16.28 -9.50
C CYS A 33 7.52 -15.51 -8.98
N LEU A 34 7.88 -14.41 -9.64
CA LEU A 34 8.92 -13.52 -9.12
C LEU A 34 8.37 -12.72 -7.93
N ILE A 35 9.02 -12.86 -6.77
CA ILE A 35 8.76 -11.99 -5.61
C ILE A 35 9.74 -10.83 -5.69
N THR A 36 9.22 -9.60 -5.73
CA THR A 36 10.04 -8.38 -5.82
C THR A 36 9.76 -7.44 -4.65
N MET A 37 10.72 -6.58 -4.33
CA MET A 37 10.50 -5.44 -3.44
C MET A 37 10.43 -4.16 -4.25
N GLN A 38 9.25 -3.52 -4.30
CA GLN A 38 8.99 -2.35 -5.13
C GLN A 38 8.32 -1.26 -4.30
N ARG A 39 8.87 -0.03 -4.37
CA ARG A 39 8.21 1.13 -3.76
C ARG A 39 7.04 1.55 -4.62
N ALA A 40 5.82 1.41 -4.09
CA ALA A 40 4.60 1.83 -4.74
C ALA A 40 3.88 2.91 -3.92
N LYS A 41 3.32 3.93 -4.58
CA LYS A 41 2.54 4.94 -3.88
C LYS A 41 1.19 4.34 -3.47
N LYS A 42 0.87 4.38 -2.17
CA LYS A 42 -0.44 4.02 -1.58
C LYS A 42 -0.83 2.53 -1.66
N ALA A 43 0.13 1.63 -1.83
CA ALA A 43 -0.13 0.18 -1.81
C ALA A 43 0.93 -0.54 -0.97
N TYR A 44 0.51 -1.57 -0.24
CA TYR A 44 1.41 -2.42 0.54
C TYR A 44 2.10 -3.51 -0.30
N GLY A 45 1.50 -3.86 -1.43
CA GLY A 45 1.98 -4.81 -2.41
C GLY A 45 1.11 -4.74 -3.67
N TYR A 46 1.45 -5.52 -4.68
CA TYR A 46 0.59 -5.75 -5.85
C TYR A 46 0.98 -7.04 -6.58
N PHE A 47 0.00 -7.63 -7.26
CA PHE A 47 0.19 -8.71 -8.22
C PHE A 47 0.17 -8.19 -9.68
N ALA A 48 1.01 -8.77 -10.54
CA ALA A 48 0.97 -8.55 -11.99
C ALA A 48 1.17 -9.87 -12.76
N GLY A 49 0.13 -10.31 -13.47
CA GLY A 49 0.15 -11.56 -14.25
C GLY A 49 0.94 -11.43 -15.57
N GLY A 50 1.73 -12.46 -15.89
CA GLY A 50 2.54 -12.55 -17.12
C GLY A 50 3.52 -11.39 -17.32
N ARG A 51 3.98 -10.77 -16.22
CA ARG A 51 4.72 -9.51 -16.25
C ARG A 51 6.16 -9.67 -16.73
N PHE A 52 6.79 -10.79 -16.42
CA PHE A 52 8.20 -11.06 -16.71
C PHE A 52 8.36 -12.24 -17.64
N GLY A 53 9.47 -12.25 -18.38
CA GLY A 53 9.89 -13.42 -19.13
C GLY A 53 11.41 -13.56 -19.18
N SER A 54 11.86 -14.77 -19.49
CA SER A 54 13.28 -15.03 -19.80
C SER A 54 13.69 -14.26 -21.06
N LYS A 55 14.98 -13.94 -21.21
CA LYS A 55 15.47 -13.12 -22.33
C LYS A 55 15.21 -13.75 -23.71
N ASP A 56 15.15 -15.08 -23.76
CA ASP A 56 14.81 -15.85 -24.96
C ASP A 56 13.29 -15.98 -25.19
N GLY A 57 12.46 -15.46 -24.27
CA GLY A 57 11.01 -15.55 -24.33
C GLY A 57 10.43 -16.93 -24.02
N ALA A 58 11.25 -17.92 -23.65
CA ALA A 58 10.79 -19.29 -23.41
C ALA A 58 9.94 -19.45 -22.15
N VAL A 59 10.15 -18.58 -21.16
CA VAL A 59 9.43 -18.58 -19.88
C VAL A 59 8.74 -17.25 -19.72
N VAL A 60 7.46 -17.29 -19.33
CA VAL A 60 6.71 -16.13 -18.82
C VAL A 60 6.30 -16.44 -17.38
N THR A 61 6.44 -15.47 -16.49
CA THR A 61 6.09 -15.62 -15.07
C THR A 61 5.44 -14.36 -14.53
N ASP A 62 4.65 -14.55 -13.49
CA ASP A 62 3.96 -13.48 -12.79
C ASP A 62 4.88 -12.76 -11.80
N GLU A 63 4.38 -11.66 -11.25
CA GLU A 63 5.03 -10.90 -10.18
C GLU A 63 4.11 -10.79 -8.97
N ILE A 64 4.67 -11.02 -7.78
CA ILE A 64 4.16 -10.48 -6.53
C ILE A 64 5.18 -9.47 -6.00
N ALA A 65 4.79 -8.20 -5.96
CA ALA A 65 5.60 -7.14 -5.41
C ALA A 65 5.16 -6.80 -3.99
N LEU A 66 6.11 -6.71 -3.06
CA LEU A 66 5.89 -6.18 -1.70
C LEU A 66 6.54 -4.80 -1.57
N ASN A 67 5.90 -3.90 -0.84
CA ASN A 67 6.40 -2.55 -0.66
C ASN A 67 7.19 -2.39 0.65
N PRO A 68 8.53 -2.31 0.60
CA PRO A 68 9.37 -2.28 1.79
C PRO A 68 9.21 -1.01 2.63
N SER A 69 8.72 0.10 2.05
CA SER A 69 8.51 1.36 2.78
C SER A 69 7.42 1.28 3.86
N HIS A 70 6.71 0.15 3.96
CA HIS A 70 5.73 -0.10 5.01
C HIS A 70 6.18 -1.11 6.05
N PHE A 71 7.28 -1.83 5.84
CA PHE A 71 7.72 -2.90 6.76
C PHE A 71 8.16 -2.36 8.12
N HIS A 72 8.69 -1.13 8.21
CA HIS A 72 9.05 -0.55 9.50
C HIS A 72 7.81 -0.23 10.37
N ALA A 73 6.71 0.18 9.75
CA ALA A 73 5.49 0.59 10.46
C ALA A 73 4.49 -0.55 10.69
N ARG A 74 4.77 -1.75 10.18
CA ARG A 74 3.89 -2.92 10.23
C ARG A 74 4.64 -4.08 10.87
N THR A 75 3.90 -4.94 11.55
CA THR A 75 4.43 -6.22 12.03
C THR A 75 4.77 -7.15 10.86
N THR A 76 5.56 -8.19 11.14
CA THR A 76 5.81 -9.28 10.19
C THR A 76 4.50 -9.96 9.78
N GLU A 77 3.59 -10.19 10.72
CA GLU A 77 2.26 -10.78 10.48
C GLU A 77 1.47 -9.95 9.45
N GLU A 78 1.36 -8.65 9.67
CA GLU A 78 0.66 -7.75 8.76
C GLU A 78 1.34 -7.70 7.37
N SER A 79 2.67 -7.67 7.34
CA SER A 79 3.43 -7.65 6.08
C SER A 79 3.22 -8.94 5.29
N LEU A 80 3.29 -10.10 5.94
CA LEU A 80 3.03 -11.40 5.29
C LEU A 80 1.54 -11.62 4.96
N SER A 81 0.61 -10.97 5.66
CA SER A 81 -0.80 -10.96 5.24
C SER A 81 -0.99 -10.27 3.89
N THR A 82 -0.11 -9.31 3.55
CA THR A 82 -0.10 -8.68 2.22
C THR A 82 0.43 -9.65 1.17
N LEU A 83 1.49 -10.42 1.48
CA LEU A 83 1.94 -11.50 0.59
C LEU A 83 0.79 -12.46 0.26
N VAL A 84 0.05 -12.93 1.27
CA VAL A 84 -1.09 -13.84 1.07
C VAL A 84 -2.24 -13.17 0.30
N HIS A 85 -2.50 -11.87 0.52
CA HIS A 85 -3.45 -11.11 -0.30
C HIS A 85 -3.07 -11.15 -1.79
N GLU A 86 -1.80 -10.87 -2.12
CA GLU A 86 -1.33 -10.94 -3.51
C GLU A 86 -1.33 -12.37 -4.05
N MET A 87 -1.11 -13.38 -3.20
CA MET A 87 -1.29 -14.80 -3.58
C MET A 87 -2.74 -15.14 -3.92
N VAL A 88 -3.74 -14.48 -3.32
CA VAL A 88 -5.14 -14.64 -3.74
C VAL A 88 -5.39 -14.01 -5.11
N HIS A 89 -4.72 -12.91 -5.45
CA HIS A 89 -4.74 -12.38 -6.82
C HIS A 89 -4.10 -13.33 -7.82
N LEU A 90 -2.93 -13.90 -7.49
CA LEU A 90 -2.28 -14.94 -8.29
C LEU A 90 -3.21 -16.15 -8.49
N TRP A 91 -3.82 -16.64 -7.41
CA TRP A 91 -4.80 -17.73 -7.48
C TRP A 91 -5.95 -17.40 -8.43
N GLN A 92 -6.57 -16.22 -8.29
CA GLN A 92 -7.69 -15.83 -9.14
C GLN A 92 -7.26 -15.68 -10.61
N HIS A 93 -6.04 -15.22 -10.86
CA HIS A 93 -5.51 -15.09 -12.22
C HIS A 93 -5.43 -16.44 -12.94
N HIS A 94 -4.99 -17.50 -12.26
CA HIS A 94 -4.79 -18.83 -12.84
C HIS A 94 -6.02 -19.75 -12.78
N PHE A 95 -6.83 -19.63 -11.72
CA PHE A 95 -7.90 -20.59 -11.40
C PHE A 95 -9.29 -19.96 -11.30
N GLY A 96 -9.38 -18.63 -11.37
CA GLY A 96 -10.62 -17.88 -11.21
C GLY A 96 -10.96 -17.01 -12.40
N LYS A 97 -11.84 -16.04 -12.16
CA LYS A 97 -12.35 -15.09 -13.14
C LYS A 97 -12.16 -13.66 -12.61
N PRO A 98 -10.96 -13.08 -12.78
CA PRO A 98 -10.73 -11.71 -12.38
C PRO A 98 -11.64 -10.76 -13.16
N SER A 99 -12.02 -9.65 -12.52
CA SER A 99 -12.78 -8.59 -13.18
C SER A 99 -11.84 -7.59 -13.85
N ARG A 100 -12.35 -6.39 -14.19
CA ARG A 100 -11.50 -5.28 -14.63
C ARG A 100 -10.38 -4.99 -13.63
N THR A 101 -9.27 -4.46 -14.13
CA THR A 101 -8.04 -4.22 -13.36
C THR A 101 -8.31 -3.54 -12.00
N GLY A 102 -7.78 -4.16 -10.94
CA GLY A 102 -7.87 -3.69 -9.55
C GLY A 102 -9.23 -3.82 -8.88
N TYR A 103 -10.23 -4.43 -9.53
CA TYR A 103 -11.54 -4.67 -8.93
C TYR A 103 -11.57 -6.01 -8.19
N HIS A 104 -11.89 -5.97 -6.90
CA HIS A 104 -12.07 -7.14 -6.05
C HIS A 104 -13.53 -7.62 -6.14
N ASN A 105 -13.75 -8.75 -6.78
CA ASN A 105 -15.10 -9.32 -6.95
C ASN A 105 -15.43 -10.34 -5.83
N LYS A 106 -16.63 -10.92 -5.90
CA LYS A 106 -17.11 -11.87 -4.89
C LYS A 106 -16.29 -13.16 -4.81
N GLU A 107 -15.74 -13.63 -5.92
CA GLU A 107 -14.90 -14.83 -5.95
C GLU A 107 -13.57 -14.60 -5.22
N TRP A 108 -12.92 -13.47 -5.50
CA TRP A 108 -11.74 -13.03 -4.77
C TRP A 108 -12.03 -12.89 -3.27
N ALA A 109 -13.14 -12.22 -2.92
CA ALA A 109 -13.54 -12.01 -1.53
C ALA A 109 -13.79 -13.34 -0.79
N ALA A 110 -14.40 -14.32 -1.47
CA ALA A 110 -14.60 -15.65 -0.93
C ALA A 110 -13.28 -16.38 -0.67
N LYS A 111 -12.32 -16.34 -1.61
CA LYS A 111 -10.99 -16.95 -1.39
C LYS A 111 -10.21 -16.26 -0.28
N MET A 112 -10.27 -14.93 -0.17
CA MET A 112 -9.69 -14.20 0.97
C MET A 112 -10.20 -14.74 2.31
N ARG A 113 -11.54 -14.88 2.44
CA ARG A 113 -12.15 -15.44 3.65
C ARG A 113 -11.67 -16.86 3.94
N LEU A 114 -11.58 -17.71 2.91
CA LEU A 114 -11.08 -19.09 3.06
C LEU A 114 -9.65 -19.14 3.59
N VAL A 115 -8.77 -18.23 3.14
CA VAL A 115 -7.39 -18.17 3.65
C VAL A 115 -7.29 -17.44 5.00
N GLY A 116 -8.39 -16.95 5.57
CA GLY A 116 -8.39 -16.29 6.89
C GLY A 116 -8.12 -14.79 6.86
N LEU A 117 -8.21 -14.15 5.69
CA LEU A 117 -8.12 -12.70 5.53
C LEU A 117 -9.51 -12.16 5.19
N ILE A 118 -10.07 -11.26 6.00
CA ILE A 118 -11.43 -10.76 5.78
C ILE A 118 -11.38 -9.49 4.92
N PRO A 119 -11.94 -9.51 3.70
CA PRO A 119 -12.00 -8.31 2.86
C PRO A 119 -12.70 -7.14 3.54
N SER A 120 -12.18 -5.93 3.36
CA SER A 120 -12.83 -4.72 3.85
C SER A 120 -12.26 -3.48 3.16
N ASP A 121 -13.13 -2.58 2.68
CA ASP A 121 -12.74 -1.25 2.15
C ASP A 121 -12.27 -0.27 3.23
N THR A 122 -12.57 -0.55 4.50
CA THR A 122 -12.08 0.21 5.66
C THR A 122 -10.93 -0.47 6.39
N ALA A 123 -10.53 -1.67 5.95
CA ALA A 123 -9.63 -2.57 6.67
C ALA A 123 -10.10 -2.90 8.11
N GLN A 124 -11.40 -2.75 8.38
CA GLN A 124 -12.04 -3.02 9.66
C GLN A 124 -13.35 -3.82 9.48
N PRO A 125 -13.87 -4.48 10.52
CA PRO A 125 -15.15 -5.17 10.46
C PRO A 125 -16.30 -4.25 9.99
N GLY A 126 -17.20 -4.78 9.16
CA GLY A 126 -18.36 -4.05 8.64
C GLY A 126 -18.11 -3.24 7.36
N GLY A 127 -16.87 -3.19 6.85
CA GLY A 127 -16.57 -2.63 5.53
C GLY A 127 -17.09 -3.48 4.38
N LYS A 128 -17.12 -2.90 3.17
CA LYS A 128 -17.51 -3.62 1.95
C LYS A 128 -16.41 -4.58 1.54
N GLU A 129 -16.82 -5.77 1.11
CA GLU A 129 -15.90 -6.86 0.75
C GLU A 129 -15.49 -6.87 -0.73
N THR A 130 -16.14 -6.05 -1.56
CA THR A 130 -15.91 -5.99 -3.00
C THR A 130 -15.83 -4.55 -3.49
N GLY A 131 -15.00 -4.28 -4.49
CA GLY A 131 -14.81 -2.94 -5.01
C GLY A 131 -13.41 -2.67 -5.54
N GLN A 132 -13.19 -1.45 -6.03
CA GLN A 132 -11.89 -1.02 -6.56
C GLN A 132 -10.81 -0.83 -5.48
N ARG A 133 -11.24 -0.59 -4.24
CA ARG A 133 -10.38 -0.25 -3.12
C ARG A 133 -10.84 -1.08 -1.93
N VAL A 134 -10.39 -2.32 -1.90
CA VAL A 134 -10.66 -3.27 -0.83
C VAL A 134 -9.32 -3.77 -0.35
N SER A 135 -9.14 -3.79 0.96
CA SER A 135 -7.99 -4.41 1.63
C SER A 135 -8.52 -5.55 2.50
N HIS A 136 -7.90 -5.81 3.64
CA HIS A 136 -8.34 -6.85 4.56
C HIS A 136 -7.95 -6.53 6.00
N TYR A 137 -8.59 -7.22 6.93
CA TYR A 137 -8.08 -7.44 8.27
C TYR A 137 -7.88 -8.95 8.50
N ILE A 138 -7.00 -9.30 9.45
CA ILE A 138 -6.71 -10.70 9.77
C ILE A 138 -7.84 -11.26 10.64
N ALA A 139 -8.42 -12.39 10.24
CA ALA A 139 -9.43 -13.06 11.05
C ALA A 139 -8.81 -13.60 12.35
N ALA A 140 -9.44 -13.30 13.49
CA ALA A 140 -9.05 -13.92 14.76
C ALA A 140 -9.21 -15.44 14.68
N GLY A 141 -8.14 -16.19 14.92
CA GLY A 141 -8.12 -17.64 14.84
C GLY A 141 -8.32 -18.23 13.43
N GLY A 142 -8.16 -17.42 12.38
CA GLY A 142 -8.30 -17.88 10.99
C GLY A 142 -7.09 -18.67 10.46
N PRO A 143 -7.22 -19.34 9.31
CA PRO A 143 -6.15 -20.14 8.71
C PRO A 143 -4.82 -19.39 8.51
N PHE A 144 -4.87 -18.15 8.00
CA PHE A 144 -3.67 -17.31 7.87
C PHE A 144 -2.96 -17.13 9.22
N LYS A 145 -3.70 -16.83 10.29
CA LYS A 145 -3.10 -16.58 11.61
C LYS A 145 -2.44 -17.84 12.17
N ALA A 146 -3.06 -19.00 11.99
CA ALA A 146 -2.48 -20.28 12.38
C ALA A 146 -1.20 -20.60 11.57
N ALA A 147 -1.25 -20.43 10.25
CA ALA A 147 -0.10 -20.63 9.38
C ALA A 147 1.04 -19.66 9.72
N PHE A 148 0.73 -18.38 9.96
CA PHE A 148 1.72 -17.40 10.38
C PHE A 148 2.39 -17.79 11.70
N ALA A 149 1.62 -18.20 12.71
CA ALA A 149 2.18 -18.62 14.00
C ALA A 149 3.13 -19.82 13.86
N GLU A 150 2.81 -20.78 12.98
CA GLU A 150 3.70 -21.91 12.67
C GLU A 150 4.99 -21.44 11.97
N LEU A 151 4.88 -20.57 10.96
CA LEU A 151 6.03 -20.00 10.25
C LEU A 151 6.93 -19.15 11.17
N GLU A 152 6.33 -18.37 12.07
CA GLU A 152 7.02 -17.56 13.07
C GLU A 152 7.75 -18.46 14.08
N GLY A 153 7.11 -19.53 14.55
CA GLY A 153 7.73 -20.54 15.41
C GLY A 153 8.93 -21.25 14.78
N GLN A 154 9.02 -21.28 13.44
CA GLN A 154 10.19 -21.75 12.69
C GLN A 154 11.28 -20.69 12.50
N GLY A 155 11.17 -19.54 13.17
CA GLY A 155 12.19 -18.48 13.16
C GLY A 155 12.22 -17.70 11.85
N PHE A 156 11.08 -17.16 11.40
CA PHE A 156 11.05 -16.26 10.25
C PHE A 156 11.55 -14.86 10.60
N ASP A 157 12.63 -14.40 9.96
CA ASP A 157 13.31 -13.14 10.30
C ASP A 157 13.86 -12.39 9.06
N ALA A 158 13.25 -12.59 7.90
CA ALA A 158 13.82 -12.16 6.61
C ALA A 158 13.41 -10.75 6.15
N LEU A 159 12.46 -10.10 6.82
CA LEU A 159 12.03 -8.75 6.44
C LEU A 159 12.98 -7.70 7.03
N TYR A 160 13.93 -7.23 6.23
CA TYR A 160 14.69 -6.03 6.56
C TYR A 160 13.78 -4.80 6.48
N VAL A 161 13.92 -3.90 7.45
CA VAL A 161 13.14 -2.66 7.52
C VAL A 161 13.97 -1.46 7.08
N GLU A 162 13.32 -0.46 6.46
CA GLU A 162 13.97 0.82 6.19
C GLU A 162 14.26 1.52 7.53
N LEU A 163 15.55 1.77 7.82
CA LEU A 163 15.99 2.47 9.05
C LEU A 163 15.78 3.98 8.99
N TRP A 164 15.49 4.50 7.80
CA TRP A 164 15.36 5.93 7.55
C TRP A 164 13.88 6.24 7.47
N ASP A 165 13.39 6.92 8.50
CA ASP A 165 11.98 7.26 8.65
C ASP A 165 11.59 8.36 7.64
N ASP A 166 11.30 7.91 6.41
CA ASP A 166 10.73 8.74 5.37
C ASP A 166 9.38 9.32 5.80
N ALA A 167 8.72 8.78 6.83
CA ALA A 167 7.49 9.38 7.37
C ALA A 167 7.78 10.71 8.07
N LYS A 168 8.87 10.83 8.83
CA LYS A 168 9.32 12.14 9.36
C LYS A 168 9.68 13.09 8.22
N THR A 169 10.47 12.65 7.25
CA THR A 169 10.85 13.48 6.10
C THR A 169 9.63 13.93 5.28
N ARG A 170 8.64 13.04 5.09
CA ARG A 170 7.40 13.28 4.35
C ARG A 170 6.42 14.14 5.14
N ALA A 171 6.34 13.98 6.47
CA ALA A 171 5.59 14.86 7.36
C ALA A 171 6.16 16.28 7.34
N THR A 172 7.49 16.43 7.34
CA THR A 172 8.16 17.73 7.20
C THR A 172 7.91 18.36 5.83
N ARG A 173 7.97 17.56 4.75
CA ARG A 173 7.61 18.03 3.40
C ARG A 173 6.14 18.42 3.29
N LYS A 174 5.22 17.65 3.91
CA LYS A 174 3.79 17.96 3.96
C LYS A 174 3.55 19.26 4.73
N LYS A 175 4.11 19.42 5.93
CA LYS A 175 4.05 20.68 6.69
C LYS A 175 4.59 21.88 5.89
N LYS A 176 5.67 21.69 5.12
CA LYS A 176 6.23 22.74 4.25
C LYS A 176 5.38 23.04 3.01
N ALA A 177 4.62 22.07 2.52
CA ALA A 177 3.65 22.26 1.44
C ALA A 177 2.39 22.96 1.96
N ASP A 178 1.86 22.51 3.11
CA ASP A 178 0.71 23.10 3.82
C ASP A 178 1.00 24.53 4.29
N SER A 179 2.28 24.89 4.51
CA SER A 179 2.69 26.27 4.82
C SER A 179 2.72 27.22 3.62
N LYS A 180 2.22 26.81 2.45
CA LYS A 180 2.14 27.64 1.24
C LYS A 180 0.69 27.84 0.82
N THR A 181 0.29 29.09 0.69
CA THR A 181 -0.99 29.51 0.13
C THR A 181 -0.84 29.74 -1.37
N ARG A 182 -1.78 29.21 -2.17
CA ARG A 182 -1.90 29.55 -3.59
C ARG A 182 -2.54 30.93 -3.70
N TYR A 183 -1.94 31.84 -4.44
CA TYR A 183 -2.50 33.12 -4.84
C TYR A 183 -2.81 33.08 -6.34
N THR A 184 -3.92 33.67 -6.75
CA THR A 184 -4.37 33.69 -8.14
C THR A 184 -4.56 35.13 -8.58
N CYS A 185 -3.99 35.50 -9.72
CA CYS A 185 -4.28 36.79 -10.33
C CYS A 185 -5.74 36.78 -10.82
N PRO A 186 -6.59 37.74 -10.43
CA PRO A 186 -7.99 37.77 -10.86
C PRO A 186 -8.17 38.12 -12.34
N SER A 187 -7.13 38.66 -12.99
CA SER A 187 -7.20 39.11 -14.39
C SER A 187 -6.75 38.01 -15.37
N CYS A 188 -5.61 37.37 -15.12
CA CYS A 188 -5.00 36.41 -16.05
C CYS A 188 -4.92 34.97 -15.52
N GLU A 189 -5.48 34.71 -14.35
CA GLU A 189 -5.49 33.39 -13.68
C GLU A 189 -4.10 32.82 -13.37
N LEU A 190 -3.03 33.62 -13.48
CA LEU A 190 -1.68 33.20 -13.08
C LEU A 190 -1.66 32.79 -11.61
N HIS A 191 -1.01 31.66 -11.31
CA HIS A 191 -0.89 31.14 -9.96
C HIS A 191 0.51 31.33 -9.38
N ALA A 192 0.59 31.75 -8.12
CA ALA A 192 1.83 31.82 -7.34
C ALA A 192 1.64 31.17 -5.98
N TRP A 193 2.70 30.58 -5.40
CA TRP A 193 2.66 29.98 -4.06
C TRP A 193 3.61 30.70 -3.13
N ALA A 194 3.08 31.28 -2.05
CA ALA A 194 3.85 31.99 -1.04
C ALA A 194 3.34 31.67 0.37
N LYS A 195 3.96 32.23 1.40
CA LYS A 195 3.46 32.09 2.78
C LYS A 195 2.05 32.72 2.90
N PRO A 196 1.20 32.25 3.83
CA PRO A 196 -0.05 32.94 4.15
C PRO A 196 0.18 34.42 4.47
N GLY A 197 -0.68 35.31 3.98
CA GLY A 197 -0.57 36.76 4.16
C GLY A 197 0.48 37.47 3.30
N ALA A 198 1.17 36.77 2.39
CA ALA A 198 2.05 37.40 1.41
C ALA A 198 1.26 38.29 0.45
N ARG A 199 1.75 39.51 0.22
CA ARG A 199 1.20 40.43 -0.79
C ARG A 199 1.97 40.24 -2.08
N LEU A 200 1.32 39.68 -3.10
CA LEU A 200 1.91 39.40 -4.40
C LEU A 200 1.22 40.23 -5.47
N MET A 201 2.01 40.85 -6.35
CA MET A 201 1.52 41.57 -7.52
C MET A 201 1.77 40.73 -8.77
N CYS A 202 0.78 40.61 -9.65
CA CYS A 202 1.02 40.06 -10.99
C CYS A 202 1.77 41.12 -11.80
N ALA A 203 2.95 40.80 -12.32
CA ALA A 203 3.73 41.76 -13.11
C ALA A 203 3.06 42.11 -14.44
N ASP A 204 2.36 41.16 -15.07
CA ASP A 204 1.72 41.36 -16.38
C ASP A 204 0.42 42.16 -16.29
N CYS A 205 -0.34 41.99 -15.20
CA CYS A 205 -1.64 42.65 -15.02
C CYS A 205 -1.59 43.84 -14.05
N GLU A 206 -0.47 44.02 -13.33
CA GLU A 206 -0.30 45.04 -12.28
C GLU A 206 -1.40 45.02 -11.20
N THR A 207 -2.05 43.87 -11.00
CA THR A 207 -3.09 43.65 -9.99
C THR A 207 -2.62 42.75 -8.87
N LEU A 208 -3.09 43.02 -7.64
CA LEU A 208 -2.81 42.19 -6.48
C LEU A 208 -3.40 40.79 -6.70
N MET A 209 -2.62 39.76 -6.41
CA MET A 209 -3.07 38.37 -6.47
C MET A 209 -3.85 38.00 -5.21
N GLU A 210 -4.91 37.22 -5.37
CA GLU A 210 -5.85 36.87 -4.31
C GLU A 210 -5.60 35.45 -3.79
N ALA A 211 -5.58 35.28 -2.47
CA ALA A 211 -5.61 33.97 -1.84
C ALA A 211 -7.07 33.47 -1.71
N PRO A 212 -7.30 32.15 -1.69
CA PRO A 212 -8.59 31.59 -1.29
C PRO A 212 -8.97 32.14 0.09
N GLN A 213 -10.18 32.67 0.23
CA GLN A 213 -10.72 33.08 1.52
C GLN A 213 -10.85 31.82 2.40
N GLY A 214 -10.11 31.77 3.51
CA GLY A 214 -10.33 30.75 4.52
C GLY A 214 -11.67 31.00 5.20
N GLU A 215 -12.44 29.94 5.44
CA GLU A 215 -13.58 29.98 6.37
C GLU A 215 -13.03 30.44 7.73
N GLY A 216 -13.26 31.72 8.04
CA GLY A 216 -12.86 32.30 9.31
C GLY A 216 -13.72 31.72 10.42
N ASP A 217 -13.05 31.28 11.49
CA ASP A 217 -13.67 30.90 12.75
C ASP A 217 -14.60 32.03 13.20
N GLY A 218 -15.91 31.77 13.12
CA GLY A 218 -16.94 32.69 13.58
C GLY A 218 -16.87 32.81 15.10
N GLU A 219 -16.13 33.81 15.57
CA GLU A 219 -16.16 34.27 16.95
C GLU A 219 -17.58 34.79 17.21
N ALA A 220 -18.40 33.96 17.85
CA ALA A 220 -19.71 34.34 18.34
C ALA A 220 -19.51 35.41 19.42
N LEU A 221 -19.79 36.67 19.06
CA LEU A 221 -20.01 37.74 20.03
C LEU A 221 -21.30 37.41 20.79
N ASP A 222 -21.12 36.84 21.98
CA ASP A 222 -22.18 36.62 22.95
C ASP A 222 -22.61 37.99 23.48
N ALA A 223 -23.82 38.41 23.10
CA ALA A 223 -24.48 39.60 23.60
C ALA A 223 -25.52 39.17 24.63
N THR A 224 -25.15 39.20 25.91
CA THR A 224 -26.12 39.21 27.01
C THR A 224 -25.66 40.14 28.14
N ALA A 225 -26.52 41.14 28.38
CA ALA A 225 -26.71 41.97 29.58
C ALA A 225 -25.60 42.95 30.00
#